data_AF-A0A937W8V0-F1
#
_entry.id   AF-A0A937W8V0-F1
#
_cell.length_a   1.000
_cell.length_b   1.000
_cell.length_c   1.000
_cell.angle_alpha   90.00
_cell.angle_beta   90.00
_cell.angle_gamma   90.00
#
_symmetry.space_group_name_H-M   'P 1'
#
loop_
_entity.id
_entity.type
_entity.pdbx_description
1 polymer ?
#
loop_
_entity_poly.entity_id
_entity_poly.type
_entity_poly.pdbx_seq_one_letter_code
_entity_poly.pdbx_strand_id
1 'polypeptide(L)'
;MLRFSAPFLCTVLLHSALVAAACEQAQALYEQALRPGVAAATQVSLLERSLQACDSFEAYVALAQAYAQQHDITPAMATLRKAYGFANTPDQQAALWRDMARLHQKQRDHDAALLADKTSLRFMRQRAVEQEMLALERAMGGGMLSASRITSTLSKGLAD
;
A
#
# COMPACT_ATOMS: atom_id res chain seq x y z
N MET A 1 21.42 38.62 8.78
CA MET A 1 22.14 37.67 7.90
C MET A 1 22.40 36.39 8.69
N LEU A 2 21.59 35.35 8.49
CA LEU A 2 21.76 34.05 9.15
C LEU A 2 22.85 33.26 8.40
N ARG A 3 24.05 33.16 8.99
CA ARG A 3 25.11 32.28 8.51
C ARG A 3 24.75 30.85 8.92
N PHE A 4 24.07 30.12 8.03
CA PHE A 4 23.90 28.68 8.17
C PHE A 4 25.26 28.00 7.95
N SER A 5 25.72 27.30 8.97
CA SER A 5 26.96 26.53 9.00
C SER A 5 26.95 25.40 7.98
N ALA A 6 27.88 25.45 7.02
CA ALA A 6 28.13 24.46 5.96
C ALA A 6 28.27 22.97 6.36
N PRO A 7 28.71 22.55 7.57
CA PRO A 7 28.87 21.12 7.86
C PRO A 7 27.56 20.31 7.89
N PHE A 8 26.41 20.96 8.19
CA PHE A 8 25.12 20.26 8.31
C PHE A 8 24.54 19.85 6.95
N LEU A 9 24.69 20.69 5.92
CA LEU A 9 24.19 20.37 4.57
C LEU A 9 24.96 19.20 3.95
N CYS A 10 26.27 19.10 4.21
CA CYS A 10 27.12 18.03 3.70
C CYS A 10 26.79 16.67 4.34
N THR A 11 26.49 16.65 5.65
CA THR A 11 26.10 15.40 6.34
C THR A 11 24.73 14.91 5.92
N VAL A 12 23.74 15.80 5.74
CA VAL A 12 22.39 15.42 5.30
C VAL A 12 22.40 14.85 3.88
N LEU A 13 23.19 15.43 2.97
CA LEU A 13 23.34 14.95 1.59
C LEU A 13 24.06 13.59 1.53
N LEU A 14 25.08 13.35 2.37
CA LEU A 14 25.73 12.03 2.43
C LEU A 14 24.79 10.94 2.96
N HIS A 15 24.01 11.24 4.00
CA HIS A 15 23.08 10.26 4.57
C HIS A 15 21.96 9.90 3.59
N SER A 16 21.44 10.87 2.85
CA SER A 16 20.38 10.62 1.86
C SER A 16 20.90 9.80 0.66
N ALA A 17 22.13 10.02 0.22
CA ALA A 17 22.75 9.18 -0.82
C ALA A 17 23.01 7.74 -0.37
N LEU A 18 23.44 7.54 0.88
CA LEU A 18 23.66 6.21 1.46
C LEU A 18 22.36 5.41 1.63
N VAL A 19 21.28 6.08 2.07
CA VAL A 19 19.96 5.44 2.19
C VAL A 19 19.39 5.07 0.82
N ALA A 20 19.56 5.93 -0.19
CA ALA A 20 19.12 5.62 -1.55
C ALA A 20 19.81 4.38 -2.12
N ALA A 21 21.14 4.28 -1.97
CA ALA A 21 21.90 3.10 -2.42
C ALA A 21 21.50 1.83 -1.66
N ALA A 22 21.21 1.92 -0.35
CA ALA A 22 20.72 0.79 0.43
C ALA A 22 19.33 0.31 -0.04
N CYS A 23 18.43 1.23 -0.38
CA CYS A 23 17.11 0.88 -0.91
C CYS A 23 17.18 0.28 -2.33
N GLU A 24 18.09 0.73 -3.19
CA GLU A 24 18.33 0.08 -4.50
C GLU A 24 18.81 -1.37 -4.32
N GLN A 25 19.74 -1.60 -3.39
CA GLN A 25 20.20 -2.94 -3.06
C GLN A 25 19.08 -3.80 -2.47
N ALA A 26 18.26 -3.23 -1.58
CA ALA A 26 17.09 -3.89 -1.01
C ALA A 26 16.11 -4.35 -2.10
N GLN A 27 15.87 -3.48 -3.09
CA GLN A 27 14.98 -3.79 -4.21
C GLN A 27 15.53 -4.94 -5.06
N ALA A 28 16.83 -4.96 -5.36
CA ALA A 28 17.44 -6.07 -6.11
C ALA A 28 17.28 -7.41 -5.38
N LEU A 29 17.43 -7.42 -4.05
CA LEU A 29 17.21 -8.62 -3.22
C LEU A 29 15.75 -9.06 -3.22
N TYR A 30 14.81 -8.11 -3.12
CA TYR A 30 13.38 -8.36 -3.21
C TYR A 30 13.01 -9.00 -4.56
N GLU A 31 13.47 -8.41 -5.67
CA GLU A 31 13.23 -8.95 -7.01
C GLU A 31 13.83 -10.35 -7.19
N GLN A 32 15.01 -10.59 -6.63
CA GLN A 32 15.62 -11.92 -6.65
C GLN A 32 14.79 -12.95 -5.85
N ALA A 33 14.21 -12.54 -4.72
CA ALA A 33 13.37 -13.40 -3.89
C ALA A 33 12.08 -13.82 -4.60
N LEU A 34 11.54 -12.97 -5.48
CA LEU A 34 10.30 -13.24 -6.22
C LEU A 34 10.50 -14.02 -7.52
N ARG A 35 11.73 -14.41 -7.86
CA ARG A 35 11.98 -15.20 -9.07
C ARG A 35 11.30 -16.57 -8.98
N PRO A 36 10.72 -17.06 -10.09
CA PRO A 36 10.13 -18.39 -10.12
C PRO A 36 11.19 -19.46 -9.84
N GLY A 37 10.82 -20.46 -9.04
CA GLY A 37 11.71 -21.58 -8.68
C GLY A 37 12.64 -21.32 -7.49
N VAL A 38 12.59 -20.14 -6.87
CA VAL A 38 13.29 -19.89 -5.59
C VAL A 38 12.60 -20.68 -4.48
N ALA A 39 13.37 -21.49 -3.75
CA ALA A 39 12.85 -22.25 -2.61
C ALA A 39 12.40 -21.30 -1.49
N ALA A 40 11.33 -21.67 -0.76
CA ALA A 40 10.72 -20.81 0.26
C ALA A 40 11.73 -20.34 1.33
N ALA A 41 12.67 -21.20 1.76
CA ALA A 41 13.71 -20.83 2.73
C ALA A 41 14.68 -19.76 2.19
N THR A 42 15.10 -19.89 0.94
CA THR A 42 15.94 -18.90 0.25
C THR A 42 15.17 -17.60 0.05
N GLN A 43 13.88 -17.68 -0.28
CA GLN A 43 13.00 -16.52 -0.41
C GLN A 43 12.92 -15.73 0.90
N VAL A 44 12.71 -16.39 2.05
CA VAL A 44 12.72 -15.74 3.36
C VAL A 44 14.05 -15.02 3.62
N SER A 45 15.18 -15.70 3.41
CA SER A 45 16.50 -15.09 3.65
C SER A 45 16.76 -13.85 2.78
N LEU A 46 16.36 -13.89 1.51
CA LEU A 46 16.51 -12.74 0.61
C LEU A 46 15.60 -11.57 1.03
N LEU A 47 14.37 -11.85 1.45
CA LEU A 47 13.43 -10.83 1.90
C LEU A 47 13.82 -10.22 3.24
N GLU A 48 14.34 -11.00 4.19
CA GLU A 48 14.92 -10.49 5.44
C GLU A 48 16.09 -9.53 5.17
N ARG A 49 17.00 -9.90 4.26
CA ARG A 49 18.12 -9.04 3.87
C ARG A 49 17.67 -7.79 3.14
N SER A 50 16.63 -7.88 2.32
CA SER A 50 15.99 -6.72 1.69
C SER A 50 15.48 -5.75 2.75
N LEU A 51 14.71 -6.24 3.73
CA LEU A 51 14.14 -5.44 4.82
C LEU A 51 15.18 -4.89 5.81
N GLN A 52 16.33 -5.56 5.97
CA GLN A 52 17.45 -5.00 6.73
C GLN A 52 18.07 -3.77 6.07
N ALA A 53 18.00 -3.69 4.73
CA ALA A 53 18.55 -2.58 3.97
C ALA A 53 17.53 -1.45 3.77
N CYS A 54 16.26 -1.77 3.53
CA CYS A 54 15.20 -0.78 3.36
C CYS A 54 13.82 -1.37 3.64
N ASP A 55 13.04 -0.70 4.49
CA ASP A 55 11.67 -1.10 4.80
C ASP A 55 10.73 -0.87 3.60
N SER A 56 9.93 -1.88 3.24
CA SER A 56 8.89 -1.79 2.21
C SER A 56 7.69 -2.61 2.61
N PHE A 57 6.49 -2.06 2.36
CA PHE A 57 5.22 -2.75 2.56
C PHE A 57 5.19 -4.07 1.79
N GLU A 58 5.57 -4.04 0.51
CA GLU A 58 5.58 -5.17 -0.40
C GLU A 58 6.52 -6.27 0.09
N ALA A 59 7.72 -5.90 0.54
CA ALA A 59 8.71 -6.82 1.08
C ALA A 59 8.21 -7.50 2.37
N TYR A 60 7.57 -6.75 3.28
CA TYR A 60 6.95 -7.34 4.48
C TYR A 60 5.82 -8.32 4.15
N VAL A 61 4.95 -7.98 3.20
CA VAL A 61 3.86 -8.87 2.77
C VAL A 61 4.41 -10.15 2.15
N ALA A 62 5.40 -10.04 1.25
CA ALA A 62 6.04 -11.18 0.63
C ALA A 62 6.72 -12.08 1.67
N LEU A 63 7.38 -11.49 2.67
CA LEU A 63 8.05 -12.25 3.73
C LEU A 63 7.04 -13.01 4.58
N ALA A 64 5.92 -12.38 4.95
CA ALA A 64 4.86 -13.05 5.68
C ALA A 64 4.27 -14.25 4.91
N GLN A 65 4.08 -14.10 3.61
CA GLN A 65 3.61 -15.18 2.74
C GLN A 65 4.64 -16.33 2.67
N ALA A 66 5.92 -16.01 2.56
CA ALA A 66 6.99 -17.00 2.54
C ALA A 66 7.07 -17.80 3.87
N TYR A 67 6.94 -17.15 5.02
CA TYR A 67 6.81 -17.85 6.31
C TYR A 67 5.56 -18.74 6.36
N ALA A 68 4.42 -18.24 5.88
CA ALA A 68 3.17 -19.00 5.87
C ALA A 68 3.21 -20.24 4.94
N GLN A 69 4.02 -20.22 3.88
CA GLN A 69 4.29 -21.37 3.02
C GLN A 69 5.16 -22.43 3.72
N GLN A 70 6.05 -22.00 4.61
CA GLN A 70 6.84 -22.89 5.46
C GLN A 70 6.08 -23.39 6.70
N HIS A 71 4.76 -23.12 6.77
CA HIS A 71 3.91 -23.39 7.93
C HIS A 71 4.31 -22.65 9.22
N ASP A 72 5.16 -21.63 9.11
CA ASP A 72 5.59 -20.83 10.24
C ASP A 72 4.66 -19.64 10.47
N ILE A 73 3.54 -19.89 11.17
CA ILE A 73 2.43 -18.94 11.25
C ILE A 73 2.73 -17.77 12.19
N THR A 74 3.47 -18.00 13.27
CA THR A 74 3.81 -16.97 14.26
C THR A 74 4.64 -15.82 13.65
N PRO A 75 5.76 -16.06 12.95
CA PRO A 75 6.50 -15.00 12.27
C PRO A 75 5.73 -14.44 11.08
N ALA A 76 4.91 -15.23 10.37
CA ALA A 76 4.04 -14.69 9.33
C ALA A 76 3.10 -13.61 9.90
N MET A 77 2.42 -13.90 11.02
CA MET A 77 1.55 -12.94 11.70
C MET A 77 2.30 -11.71 12.22
N ALA A 78 3.47 -11.90 12.84
CA ALA A 78 4.29 -10.78 13.30
C ALA A 78 4.72 -9.87 12.14
N THR A 79 5.02 -10.45 10.99
CA THR A 79 5.45 -9.73 9.79
C THR A 79 4.29 -8.96 9.17
N LEU A 80 3.07 -9.52 9.09
CA LEU A 80 1.88 -8.78 8.63
C LEU A 80 1.54 -7.60 9.54
N ARG A 81 1.75 -7.73 10.85
CA ARG A 81 1.58 -6.60 11.80
C ARG A 81 2.58 -5.48 11.53
N LYS A 82 3.84 -5.82 11.18
CA LYS A 82 4.82 -4.82 10.75
C LYS A 82 4.38 -4.16 9.44
N ALA A 83 3.96 -4.95 8.45
CA ALA A 83 3.45 -4.44 7.17
C ALA A 83 2.31 -3.42 7.36
N TYR A 84 1.44 -3.63 8.35
CA TYR A 84 0.36 -2.69 8.66
C TYR A 84 0.85 -1.28 9.00
N GLY A 85 2.01 -1.14 9.64
CA GLY A 85 2.64 0.16 9.92
C GLY A 85 3.08 0.93 8.66
N PHE A 86 3.19 0.24 7.52
CA PHE A 86 3.58 0.82 6.23
C PHE A 86 2.41 0.88 5.23
N ALA A 87 1.21 0.45 5.63
CA ALA A 87 0.03 0.42 4.77
C ALA A 87 -0.60 1.82 4.67
N ASN A 88 -0.47 2.43 3.49
CA ASN A 88 -0.91 3.81 3.22
C ASN A 88 -2.30 3.90 2.61
N THR A 89 -2.86 2.78 2.13
CA THR A 89 -4.18 2.77 1.50
C THR A 89 -5.17 1.84 2.21
N PRO A 90 -6.49 2.13 2.17
CA PRO A 90 -7.51 1.22 2.66
C PRO A 90 -7.43 -0.16 2.01
N ASP A 91 -7.02 -0.23 0.74
CA ASP A 91 -6.85 -1.50 0.02
C ASP A 91 -5.71 -2.35 0.59
N GLN A 92 -4.55 -1.73 0.88
CA GLN A 92 -3.44 -2.40 1.53
C GLN A 92 -3.83 -2.90 2.91
N GLN A 93 -4.53 -2.06 3.69
CA GLN A 93 -5.01 -2.45 5.02
C GLN A 93 -6.03 -3.60 4.94
N ALA A 94 -6.99 -3.53 4.02
CA ALA A 94 -7.96 -4.59 3.79
C ALA A 94 -7.28 -5.92 3.40
N ALA A 95 -6.29 -5.86 2.52
CA ALA A 95 -5.52 -7.03 2.08
C ALA A 95 -4.78 -7.68 3.26
N LEU A 96 -4.08 -6.88 4.09
CA LEU A 96 -3.41 -7.39 5.29
C LEU A 96 -4.37 -8.08 6.25
N TRP A 97 -5.54 -7.49 6.51
CA TRP A 97 -6.55 -8.10 7.38
C TRP A 97 -7.06 -9.44 6.84
N ARG A 98 -7.25 -9.53 5.52
CA ARG A 98 -7.62 -10.80 4.87
C ARG A 98 -6.51 -11.84 4.99
N ASP A 99 -5.26 -11.43 4.85
CA ASP A 99 -4.11 -12.33 4.98
C ASP A 99 -3.97 -12.83 6.42
N MET A 100 -4.16 -11.96 7.42
CA MET A 100 -4.21 -12.33 8.83
C MET A 100 -5.37 -13.30 9.13
N ALA A 101 -6.55 -13.07 8.56
CA ALA A 101 -7.70 -13.97 8.73
C ALA A 101 -7.37 -15.39 8.23
N ARG A 102 -6.74 -15.52 7.05
CA ARG A 102 -6.31 -16.82 6.51
C ARG A 102 -5.30 -17.53 7.44
N LEU A 103 -4.40 -16.78 8.08
CA LEU A 103 -3.45 -17.36 9.05
C LEU A 103 -4.15 -17.82 10.34
N HIS A 104 -5.09 -17.04 10.86
CA HIS A 104 -5.90 -17.46 12.02
C HIS A 104 -6.75 -18.70 11.72
N GLN A 105 -7.31 -18.82 10.51
CA GLN A 105 -8.00 -20.03 10.06
C GLN A 105 -7.07 -21.25 10.05
N LYS A 106 -5.83 -21.12 9.58
CA LYS A 106 -4.83 -22.20 9.65
C LYS A 106 -4.50 -22.62 11.08
N GLN A 107 -4.53 -21.68 12.03
CA GLN A 107 -4.36 -21.95 13.47
C GLN A 107 -5.64 -22.45 14.17
N ARG A 108 -6.77 -22.57 13.46
CA ARG A 108 -8.09 -22.89 14.01
C ARG A 108 -8.59 -21.87 15.05
N ASP A 109 -8.09 -20.65 14.97
CA ASP A 109 -8.58 -19.52 15.76
C ASP A 109 -9.73 -18.84 14.99
N HIS A 110 -10.92 -19.41 15.10
CA HIS A 110 -12.09 -18.99 14.34
C HIS A 110 -12.58 -17.59 14.73
N ASP A 111 -12.46 -17.22 16.00
CA ASP A 111 -12.89 -15.91 16.50
C ASP A 111 -11.99 -14.79 15.96
N ALA A 112 -10.67 -14.98 16.03
CA ALA A 112 -9.74 -14.01 15.47
C ALA A 112 -9.82 -13.91 13.94
N ALA A 113 -10.05 -15.05 13.26
CA ALA A 113 -10.28 -15.06 11.82
C ALA A 113 -11.52 -14.24 11.44
N LEU A 114 -12.65 -14.45 12.12
CA LEU A 114 -13.88 -13.73 11.87
C LEU A 114 -13.72 -12.22 12.12
N LEU A 115 -13.04 -11.85 13.20
CA LEU A 115 -12.75 -10.45 13.50
C LEU A 115 -11.91 -9.79 12.40
N ALA A 116 -10.88 -10.49 11.94
CA ALA A 116 -10.00 -10.02 10.88
C ALA A 116 -10.76 -9.86 9.54
N ASP A 117 -11.58 -10.83 9.15
CA ASP A 117 -12.40 -10.76 7.94
C ASP A 117 -13.41 -9.61 8.00
N LYS A 118 -14.10 -9.44 9.13
CA LYS A 118 -15.02 -8.31 9.34
C LYS A 118 -14.31 -6.97 9.20
N THR A 119 -13.08 -6.88 9.70
CA THR A 119 -12.28 -5.66 9.63
C THR A 119 -11.82 -5.39 8.20
N SER A 120 -11.39 -6.42 7.46
CA SER A 120 -11.08 -6.32 6.02
C SER A 120 -12.28 -5.77 5.22
N LEU A 121 -13.48 -6.32 5.46
CA LEU A 121 -14.71 -5.88 4.79
C LEU A 121 -15.08 -4.43 5.10
N ARG A 122 -14.78 -3.94 6.31
CA ARG A 122 -15.03 -2.53 6.68
C ARG A 122 -14.20 -1.58 5.80
N PHE A 123 -12.91 -1.87 5.61
CA PHE A 123 -12.04 -1.06 4.75
C PHE A 123 -12.49 -1.09 3.28
N MET A 124 -12.88 -2.27 2.78
CA MET A 124 -13.40 -2.38 1.41
C MET A 124 -14.70 -1.60 1.19
N ARG A 125 -15.62 -1.64 2.17
CA ARG A 125 -16.87 -0.87 2.11
C ARG A 125 -16.61 0.63 2.14
N GLN A 126 -15.70 1.09 3.01
CA GLN A 126 -15.31 2.50 3.07
C GLN A 126 -14.80 2.98 1.70
N ARG A 127 -13.90 2.20 1.08
CA ARG A 127 -13.38 2.50 -0.25
C ARG A 127 -14.47 2.55 -1.33
N ALA A 128 -15.43 1.62 -1.29
CA ALA A 128 -16.55 1.62 -2.24
C ALA A 128 -17.39 2.91 -2.12
N VAL A 129 -17.69 3.33 -0.89
CA VAL A 129 -18.41 4.59 -0.63
C VAL A 129 -17.61 5.80 -1.12
N GLU A 130 -16.30 5.85 -0.86
CA GLU A 130 -15.44 6.93 -1.34
C GLU A 130 -15.41 7.00 -2.88
N GLN A 131 -15.35 5.86 -3.57
CA GLN A 131 -15.39 5.82 -5.03
C GLN A 131 -16.73 6.28 -5.60
N GLU A 132 -17.84 5.92 -4.97
CA GLU A 132 -19.18 6.40 -5.35
C GLU A 132 -19.31 7.91 -5.18
N MET A 133 -18.83 8.46 -4.05
CA MET A 133 -18.82 9.91 -3.84
C MET A 133 -17.98 10.64 -4.89
N LEU A 134 -16.77 10.17 -5.18
CA LEU A 134 -15.92 10.75 -6.22
C LEU A 134 -16.54 10.66 -7.62
N ALA A 135 -17.25 9.57 -7.92
CA ALA A 135 -17.98 9.41 -9.17
C ALA A 135 -19.14 10.42 -9.29
N LEU A 136 -19.89 10.62 -8.20
CA LEU A 136 -20.95 11.62 -8.10
C LEU A 136 -20.40 13.05 -8.26
N GLU A 137 -19.30 13.38 -7.59
CA GLU A 137 -18.63 14.69 -7.73
C GLU A 137 -18.20 14.96 -9.17
N ARG A 138 -17.61 13.97 -9.85
CA ARG A 138 -17.23 14.09 -11.27
C ARG A 138 -18.45 14.27 -12.18
N ALA A 139 -19.54 13.54 -11.92
CA ALA A 139 -20.78 13.65 -12.69
C ALA A 139 -21.43 15.03 -12.52
N MET A 140 -21.40 15.59 -11.30
CA MET A 140 -21.95 16.93 -11.02
C MET A 140 -21.04 18.06 -11.55
N GLY A 141 -19.72 17.93 -11.44
CA GLY A 141 -18.75 18.90 -11.96
C GLY A 141 -18.73 19.01 -13.49
N GLY A 142 -19.12 17.95 -14.21
CA GLY A 142 -19.28 17.96 -15.67
C GLY A 142 -20.56 18.65 -16.17
N GLY A 143 -21.52 18.94 -15.28
CA GLY A 143 -22.81 19.56 -15.64
C GLY A 143 -22.77 21.07 -15.83
N MET A 144 -21.72 21.77 -15.38
CA MET A 144 -21.64 23.24 -15.45
C MET A 144 -21.28 23.78 -16.85
N LEU A 145 -20.81 22.93 -17.77
CA LEU A 145 -20.42 23.34 -19.13
C LEU A 145 -21.52 23.15 -20.18
N SER A 146 -22.67 22.57 -19.82
CA SER A 146 -23.80 22.38 -20.76
C SER A 146 -24.89 23.46 -20.63
N ALA A 147 -24.99 24.15 -19.49
CA ALA A 147 -25.98 25.21 -19.28
C ALA A 147 -25.68 26.49 -20.07
N SER A 148 -24.41 26.75 -20.41
CA SER A 148 -24.03 27.96 -21.17
C SER A 148 -24.30 27.87 -22.69
N ARG A 149 -24.76 26.71 -23.19
CA ARG A 149 -25.09 26.53 -24.62
C ARG A 149 -26.58 26.66 -24.92
N ILE A 150 -27.45 26.70 -23.90
CA ILE A 150 -28.91 26.82 -24.06
C ILE A 150 -29.35 28.30 -24.05
N THR A 151 -28.61 29.21 -23.41
CA THR A 151 -28.93 30.64 -23.43
C THR A 151 -28.46 31.38 -24.70
N SER A 152 -27.57 30.77 -25.49
CA SER A 152 -27.08 31.34 -26.76
C SER A 152 -27.96 31.05 -27.98
N THR A 153 -28.91 30.10 -27.91
CA THR A 153 -29.80 29.78 -29.03
C THR A 153 -31.20 30.39 -28.88
N LEU A 154 -31.55 30.88 -27.69
CA LEU A 154 -32.85 31.52 -27.41
C LEU A 154 -32.87 33.03 -27.71
N SER A 155 -31.72 33.70 -27.81
CA SER A 155 -31.68 35.15 -28.12
C SER A 155 -31.63 35.47 -29.62
N LYS A 156 -31.66 34.47 -30.51
CA LYS A 156 -31.61 34.64 -31.97
C LYS A 156 -32.94 34.34 -32.69
N GLY A 157 -33.98 33.90 -31.95
CA GLY A 157 -35.29 33.56 -32.51
C GLY A 157 -36.45 34.47 -32.06
N LEU A 158 -36.14 35.65 -31.51
CA LEU A 158 -37.14 36.59 -30.97
C LEU A 158 -36.94 38.01 -31.54
N ALA A 159 -36.48 38.10 -32.79
CA ALA A 159 -36.28 39.35 -33.52
C ALA A 159 -36.80 39.26 -34.97
N ASP A 160 -37.92 38.57 -35.16
CA ASP A 160 -38.79 38.72 -36.34
C ASP A 160 -40.11 39.36 -35.90
#